data_AF-A0AAN8KY79-F1
#
_entry.id   AF-A0AAN8KY79-F1
#
_cell.length_a   1.000
_cell.length_b   1.000
_cell.length_c   1.000
_cell.angle_alpha   90.00
_cell.angle_beta   90.00
_cell.angle_gamma   90.00
#
_symmetry.space_group_name_H-M   'P 1'
#
loop_
_entity.id
_entity.type
_entity.pdbx_description
1 polymer ?
#
loop_
_entity_poly.entity_id
_entity_poly.type
_entity_poly.pdbx_seq_one_letter_code
_entity_poly.pdbx_strand_id
1 'polypeptide(L)'
;QQRDAKQCAIACKPPGSFFSHILVDFFQVGFGISMVEEFCSRIMPPKKNKGKSNINKSKTKKIKTNEGGNELEEKYRRSALDVTVLRDHLALRGDVAQQAQSVSHDLRSRMRDMEQELHHERLDRRDVSADLTRQYKTMQTDMTVKVKKLGDEAILLREQLAQCQEELRTERRAHEQLQQEKDATIADLQNKLDNMETDYEKILHDTLDSLTSHLADARLRWEDESTVVHQEYKELLSDFGLNSLDI
;
A
#
# COMPACT_ATOMS: atom_id res chain seq x y z
N GLN A 1 -28.26 -36.64 9.14
CA GLN A 1 -26.99 -36.18 8.55
C GLN A 1 -27.03 -34.67 8.54
N GLN A 2 -26.61 -34.06 9.65
CA GLN A 2 -26.67 -32.63 9.95
C GLN A 2 -25.26 -32.18 10.29
N ARG A 3 -24.52 -31.70 9.30
CA ARG A 3 -23.38 -30.77 9.43
C ARG A 3 -23.32 -29.99 8.11
N ASP A 4 -22.79 -28.78 8.15
CA ASP A 4 -22.58 -27.85 7.03
C ASP A 4 -23.59 -26.69 6.95
N ALA A 5 -23.74 -25.99 8.07
CA ALA A 5 -24.32 -24.64 8.11
C ALA A 5 -23.60 -23.69 9.09
N LYS A 6 -22.29 -23.89 9.32
CA LYS A 6 -21.49 -23.02 10.19
C LYS A 6 -20.08 -22.80 9.64
N GLN A 7 -19.95 -22.04 8.55
CA GLN A 7 -18.71 -21.37 8.18
C GLN A 7 -18.95 -20.31 7.09
N CYS A 8 -19.83 -19.35 7.37
CA CYS A 8 -19.91 -18.10 6.61
C CYS A 8 -20.13 -16.95 7.59
N ALA A 9 -19.07 -16.62 8.32
CA ALA A 9 -18.94 -15.36 9.04
C ALA A 9 -17.45 -15.00 9.15
N ILE A 10 -16.76 -14.99 7.99
CA ILE A 10 -15.49 -14.30 7.88
C ILE A 10 -15.84 -12.85 7.58
N ALA A 11 -15.83 -12.06 8.64
CA ALA A 11 -16.05 -10.63 8.61
C ALA A 11 -15.05 -9.98 7.65
N CYS A 12 -15.56 -9.40 6.57
CA CYS A 12 -14.91 -8.30 5.87
C CYS A 12 -14.74 -7.15 6.86
N LYS A 13 -13.52 -6.93 7.34
CA LYS A 13 -13.11 -5.70 8.03
C LYS A 13 -11.95 -5.08 7.25
N PRO A 14 -12.04 -3.81 6.84
CA PRO A 14 -11.01 -3.17 6.03
C PRO A 14 -9.71 -2.99 6.84
N PRO A 15 -8.51 -3.15 6.24
CA PRO A 15 -7.26 -2.78 6.89
C PRO A 15 -7.11 -1.26 6.74
N GLY A 16 -7.70 -0.50 7.65
CA GLY A 16 -7.75 0.95 7.55
C GLY A 16 -7.70 1.63 8.92
N SER A 17 -6.71 1.31 9.75
CA SER A 17 -6.34 2.14 10.92
C SER A 17 -5.04 1.64 11.55
N PHE A 18 -3.89 1.84 10.90
CA PHE A 18 -2.59 1.63 11.56
C PHE A 18 -1.54 2.73 11.29
N PHE A 19 -1.92 3.83 10.64
CA PHE A 19 -1.03 4.98 10.40
C PHE A 19 -1.66 6.29 10.86
N SER A 20 -2.05 6.38 12.13
CA SER A 20 -2.45 7.65 12.75
C SER A 20 -1.97 7.79 14.19
N HIS A 21 -0.76 7.31 14.51
CA HIS A 21 -0.13 7.55 15.81
C HIS A 21 1.34 7.95 15.77
N ILE A 22 1.87 8.36 14.61
CA ILE A 22 3.20 8.99 14.53
C ILE A 22 3.09 10.20 13.60
N LEU A 23 2.30 11.21 13.97
CA LEU A 23 2.43 12.53 13.33
C LEU A 23 1.77 13.67 14.10
N VAL A 24 1.84 13.71 15.44
CA VAL A 24 1.64 14.96 16.20
C VAL A 24 2.49 14.91 17.47
N ASP A 25 3.82 14.79 17.35
CA ASP A 25 4.75 14.98 18.49
C ASP A 25 6.12 15.52 18.00
N PHE A 26 6.10 16.39 16.99
CA PHE A 26 7.33 17.03 16.48
C PHE A 26 7.21 18.56 16.35
N PHE A 27 6.36 19.17 17.17
CA PHE A 27 6.24 20.62 17.27
C PHE A 27 6.30 21.09 18.73
N GLN A 28 7.29 20.61 19.49
CA GLN A 28 7.65 21.17 20.78
C GLN A 28 9.17 21.06 21.03
N VAL A 29 9.98 21.50 20.07
CA VAL A 29 11.38 21.87 20.36
C VAL A 29 11.52 23.37 20.17
N GLY A 30 10.79 24.08 21.03
CA GLY A 30 10.97 25.49 21.28
C GLY A 30 12.26 25.68 22.07
N PHE A 31 13.26 26.21 21.39
CA PHE A 31 14.33 27.07 21.89
C PHE A 31 14.14 27.54 23.35
N GLY A 32 14.86 26.88 24.27
CA GLY A 32 15.07 27.34 25.64
C GLY A 32 16.55 27.59 25.83
N ILE A 33 16.98 28.84 25.61
CA ILE A 33 18.28 29.35 26.00
C ILE A 33 18.31 29.38 27.54
N SER A 34 19.10 28.49 28.15
CA SER A 34 19.56 28.63 29.54
C SER A 34 20.77 27.72 29.75
N MET A 35 21.94 28.18 29.32
CA MET A 35 23.20 27.81 29.96
C MET A 35 24.26 28.82 29.56
N VAL A 36 25.01 29.31 30.55
CA VAL A 36 26.24 30.15 30.50
C VAL A 36 26.07 31.60 30.97
N GLU A 37 25.75 31.73 32.25
CA GLU A 37 26.29 32.68 33.24
C GLU A 37 26.25 31.83 34.53
N GLU A 38 27.29 31.51 35.29
CA GLU A 38 28.30 32.37 35.87
C GLU A 38 29.32 31.43 36.57
N PHE A 39 30.48 31.18 35.95
CA PHE A 39 31.55 30.39 36.57
C PHE A 39 32.91 31.01 36.25
N CYS A 40 33.22 32.14 36.90
CA CYS A 40 34.60 32.55 37.11
C CYS A 40 34.68 33.59 38.24
N SER A 41 34.85 33.12 39.48
CA SER A 41 35.30 33.97 40.59
C SER A 41 36.00 33.12 41.65
N ARG A 42 37.23 32.67 41.35
CA ARG A 42 38.21 32.32 42.39
C ARG A 42 39.66 32.22 41.91
N ILE A 43 40.32 33.35 41.63
CA ILE A 43 41.78 33.50 41.85
C ILE A 43 42.02 34.94 42.36
N MET A 44 42.18 35.11 43.67
CA MET A 44 42.78 36.33 44.26
C MET A 44 44.31 36.27 44.13
N PRO A 45 45.00 37.41 44.31
CA PRO A 45 45.83 37.49 45.52
C PRO A 45 45.70 38.81 46.31
N PRO A 46 46.04 38.79 47.62
CA PRO A 46 45.67 39.82 48.60
C PRO A 46 46.74 40.91 48.77
N LYS A 47 46.35 42.16 49.05
CA LYS A 47 47.26 43.22 49.55
C LYS A 47 46.51 44.08 50.58
N LYS A 48 46.80 43.90 51.87
CA LYS A 48 47.89 44.47 52.68
C LYS A 48 47.43 45.69 53.49
N ASN A 49 47.40 45.45 54.80
CA ASN A 49 47.28 46.34 55.95
C ASN A 49 47.82 47.77 55.75
N LYS A 50 46.98 48.76 56.08
CA LYS A 50 47.40 50.16 56.32
C LYS A 50 47.51 50.37 57.84
N GLY A 51 48.64 49.96 58.40
CA GLY A 51 49.06 50.39 59.74
C GLY A 51 49.56 51.83 59.67
N LYS A 52 48.86 52.76 60.32
CA LYS A 52 49.35 54.11 60.64
C LYS A 52 50.20 54.00 61.91
N SER A 53 51.51 54.16 61.77
CA SER A 53 52.42 54.41 62.89
C SER A 53 53.16 55.73 62.60
N ASN A 54 52.87 56.74 63.40
CA ASN A 54 53.55 58.03 63.41
C ASN A 54 54.77 57.91 64.33
N ILE A 55 55.98 58.04 63.77
CA ILE A 55 57.22 58.20 64.55
C ILE A 55 57.94 59.47 64.08
N ASN A 56 57.84 60.48 64.95
CA ASN A 56 58.83 61.48 65.36
C ASN A 56 59.87 61.98 64.32
N LYS A 57 59.72 63.25 63.95
CA LYS A 57 60.75 64.08 63.28
C LYS A 57 61.48 64.92 64.34
N SER A 58 62.74 64.59 64.62
CA SER A 58 63.67 65.45 65.35
C SER A 58 64.25 66.53 64.43
N LYS A 59 64.49 67.71 65.00
CA LYS A 59 64.98 68.94 64.34
C LYS A 59 66.51 68.97 64.24
N THR A 60 66.97 69.89 63.37
CA THR A 60 68.26 70.64 63.35
C THR A 60 69.38 69.95 62.54
N LYS A 61 70.19 70.58 61.66
CA LYS A 61 70.70 71.96 61.58
C LYS A 61 71.38 72.22 60.18
N LYS A 62 71.11 73.39 59.58
CA LYS A 62 71.93 74.31 58.72
C LYS A 62 73.44 73.94 58.52
N ILE A 63 74.18 74.16 57.42
CA ILE A 63 74.27 75.29 56.45
C ILE A 63 75.24 74.94 55.27
N LYS A 64 74.88 75.41 54.05
CA LYS A 64 75.60 75.94 52.85
C LYS A 64 77.02 75.53 52.42
N THR A 65 77.14 75.25 51.11
CA THR A 65 78.23 75.70 50.21
C THR A 65 77.75 75.84 48.75
N ASN A 66 78.40 76.71 47.97
CA ASN A 66 78.07 77.29 46.64
C ASN A 66 77.72 76.32 45.48
N GLU A 67 76.53 76.43 44.85
CA GLU A 67 76.17 75.69 43.62
C GLU A 67 75.16 76.43 42.69
N GLY A 68 75.37 77.71 42.35
CA GLY A 68 74.40 78.43 41.50
C GLY A 68 74.42 78.06 40.00
N GLY A 69 75.59 77.73 39.44
CA GLY A 69 75.76 77.43 38.01
C GLY A 69 75.57 75.95 37.64
N ASN A 70 76.08 75.05 38.49
CA ASN A 70 76.02 73.59 38.28
C ASN A 70 74.59 73.04 38.44
N GLU A 71 73.76 73.72 39.24
CA GLU A 71 72.38 73.33 39.47
C GLU A 71 71.47 73.55 38.25
N LEU A 72 71.70 74.60 37.46
CA LEU A 72 70.85 74.95 36.31
C LEU A 72 71.17 74.06 35.10
N GLU A 73 72.45 73.77 34.87
CA GLU A 73 72.91 72.86 33.83
C GLU A 73 72.52 71.41 34.13
N GLU A 74 72.61 70.98 35.39
CA GLU A 74 72.14 69.67 35.82
C GLU A 74 70.61 69.54 35.73
N LYS A 75 69.84 70.61 36.02
CA LYS A 75 68.39 70.65 35.76
C LYS A 75 68.07 70.54 34.28
N TYR A 76 68.82 71.23 33.42
CA TYR A 76 68.66 71.12 31.96
C TYR A 76 68.98 69.71 31.47
N ARG A 77 70.07 69.10 31.95
CA ARG A 77 70.44 67.70 31.63
C ARG A 77 69.38 66.71 32.08
N ARG A 78 68.82 66.87 33.28
CA ARG A 78 67.70 66.06 33.78
C ARG A 78 66.46 66.25 32.91
N SER A 79 66.10 67.49 32.59
CA SER A 79 64.97 67.78 31.72
C SER A 79 65.15 67.19 30.31
N ALA A 80 66.36 67.21 29.76
CA ALA A 80 66.66 66.61 28.47
C ALA A 80 66.50 65.08 28.50
N LEU A 81 66.98 64.42 29.58
CA LEU A 81 66.77 62.98 29.79
C LEU A 81 65.29 62.65 29.98
N ASP A 82 64.55 63.43 30.77
CA ASP A 82 63.11 63.24 30.94
C ASP A 82 62.36 63.35 29.60
N VAL A 83 62.74 64.31 28.74
CA VAL A 83 62.19 64.43 27.39
C VAL A 83 62.47 63.18 26.55
N THR A 84 63.67 62.59 26.64
CA THR A 84 63.98 61.33 25.91
C THR A 84 63.16 60.15 26.42
N VAL A 85 63.06 59.96 27.73
CA VAL A 85 62.25 58.89 28.34
C VAL A 85 60.78 59.03 27.98
N LEU A 86 60.25 60.26 27.97
CA LEU A 86 58.87 60.52 27.56
C LEU A 86 58.66 60.23 26.07
N ARG A 87 59.62 60.57 25.21
CA ARG A 87 59.58 60.23 23.78
C ARG A 87 59.58 58.72 23.56
N ASP A 88 60.43 57.98 24.27
CA ASP A 88 60.48 56.51 24.17
C ASP A 88 59.18 55.88 24.67
N HIS A 89 58.61 56.37 25.77
CA HIS A 89 57.33 55.89 26.28
C HIS A 89 56.16 56.22 25.34
N LEU A 90 56.19 57.37 24.66
CA LEU A 90 55.23 57.69 23.60
C LEU A 90 55.38 56.77 22.40
N ALA A 91 56.61 56.45 21.98
CA ALA A 91 56.89 55.50 20.90
C ALA A 91 56.35 54.10 21.24
N LEU A 92 56.67 53.58 22.44
CA LEU A 92 56.16 52.28 22.91
C LEU A 92 54.62 52.25 22.97
N ARG A 93 53.98 53.33 23.45
CA ARG A 93 52.51 53.42 23.42
C ARG A 93 51.95 53.50 22.00
N GLY A 94 52.65 54.17 21.10
CA GLY A 94 52.32 54.22 19.67
C GLY A 94 52.34 52.83 19.04
N ASP A 95 53.41 52.08 19.25
CA ASP A 95 53.57 50.71 18.71
C ASP A 95 52.50 49.75 19.24
N VAL A 96 52.24 49.80 20.55
CA VAL A 96 51.17 48.99 21.17
C VAL A 96 49.80 49.36 20.60
N ALA A 97 49.52 50.65 20.39
CA ALA A 97 48.26 51.10 19.80
C ALA A 97 48.15 50.64 18.34
N GLN A 98 49.22 50.72 17.55
CA GLN A 98 49.24 50.24 16.16
C GLN A 98 49.05 48.73 16.07
N GLN A 99 49.73 47.95 16.93
CA GLN A 99 49.57 46.50 16.98
C GLN A 99 48.15 46.10 17.43
N ALA A 100 47.58 46.79 18.42
CA ALA A 100 46.20 46.56 18.82
C ALA A 100 45.22 46.87 17.67
N GLN A 101 45.47 47.93 16.89
CA GLN A 101 44.66 48.27 15.73
C GLN A 101 44.76 47.22 14.61
N SER A 102 45.96 46.71 14.32
CA SER A 102 46.15 45.70 13.27
C SER A 102 45.47 44.37 13.63
N VAL A 103 45.63 43.90 14.88
CA VAL A 103 44.93 42.70 15.38
C VAL A 103 43.42 42.91 15.36
N SER A 104 42.96 44.10 15.76
CA SER A 104 41.54 44.43 15.72
C SER A 104 40.98 44.46 14.29
N HIS A 105 41.78 44.90 13.31
CA HIS A 105 41.40 44.85 11.90
C HIS A 105 41.33 43.41 11.36
N ASP A 106 42.33 42.58 11.68
CA ASP A 106 42.36 41.16 11.30
C ASP A 106 41.14 40.41 11.85
N LEU A 107 40.86 40.56 13.15
CA LEU A 107 39.68 39.97 13.79
C LEU A 107 38.38 40.43 13.14
N ARG A 108 38.25 41.73 12.82
CA ARG A 108 37.09 42.24 12.09
C ARG A 108 36.95 41.64 10.70
N SER A 109 38.06 41.39 10.00
CA SER A 109 38.02 40.74 8.69
C SER A 109 37.52 39.31 8.82
N ARG A 110 38.14 38.52 9.70
CA ARG A 110 37.75 37.14 9.96
C ARG A 110 36.30 37.02 10.40
N MET A 111 35.82 37.94 11.23
CA MET A 111 34.42 37.97 11.65
C MET A 111 33.47 38.17 10.46
N ARG A 112 33.79 39.08 9.54
CA ARG A 112 33.00 39.27 8.31
C ARG A 112 33.02 38.05 7.40
N ASP A 113 34.17 37.40 7.26
CA ASP A 113 34.32 36.20 6.43
C ASP A 113 33.46 35.05 7.00
N MET A 114 33.54 34.81 8.31
CA MET A 114 32.70 33.82 9.00
C MET A 114 31.20 34.14 8.92
N GLU A 115 30.81 35.42 9.00
CA GLU A 115 29.42 35.85 8.83
C GLU A 115 28.91 35.57 7.41
N GLN A 116 29.75 35.78 6.40
CA GLN A 116 29.44 35.48 5.00
C GLN A 116 29.29 33.96 4.78
N GLU A 117 30.22 33.16 5.28
CA GLU A 117 30.15 31.69 5.21
C GLU A 117 28.88 31.17 5.89
N LEU A 118 28.58 31.65 7.11
CA LEU A 118 27.36 31.28 7.82
C LEU A 118 26.10 31.69 7.05
N HIS A 119 26.14 32.84 6.36
CA HIS A 119 25.02 33.26 5.53
C HIS A 119 24.84 32.34 4.32
N HIS A 120 25.94 31.97 3.66
CA HIS A 120 25.92 31.06 2.52
C HIS A 120 25.38 29.67 2.90
N GLU A 121 25.91 29.08 3.97
CA GLU A 121 25.42 27.80 4.51
C GLU A 121 23.93 27.84 4.86
N ARG A 122 23.43 28.97 5.36
CA ARG A 122 21.99 29.14 5.63
C ARG A 122 21.16 29.21 4.36
N LEU A 123 21.68 29.78 3.29
CA LEU A 123 21.01 29.80 1.98
C LEU A 123 21.02 28.40 1.37
N ASP A 124 22.16 27.73 1.33
CA ASP A 124 22.29 26.38 0.81
C ASP A 124 21.36 25.41 1.55
N ARG A 125 21.31 25.48 2.88
CA ARG A 125 20.39 24.67 3.67
C ARG A 125 18.91 24.95 3.33
N ARG A 126 18.56 26.21 3.06
CA ARG A 126 17.18 26.56 2.65
C ARG A 126 16.88 26.03 1.27
N ASP A 127 17.82 26.13 0.34
CA ASP A 127 17.64 25.67 -1.04
C ASP A 127 17.52 24.15 -1.10
N VAL A 128 18.39 23.42 -0.38
CA VAL A 128 18.29 21.95 -0.22
C VAL A 128 16.96 21.57 0.43
N SER A 129 16.54 22.26 1.49
CA SER A 129 15.26 21.99 2.16
C SER A 129 14.06 22.25 1.24
N ALA A 130 14.13 23.29 0.41
CA ALA A 130 13.09 23.62 -0.55
C ALA A 130 13.01 22.56 -1.67
N ASP A 131 14.16 22.11 -2.16
CA ASP A 131 14.22 21.06 -3.19
C ASP A 131 13.68 19.72 -2.67
N LEU A 132 14.10 19.28 -1.49
CA LEU A 132 13.57 18.07 -0.84
C LEU A 132 12.05 18.15 -0.65
N THR A 133 11.53 19.32 -0.26
CA THR A 133 10.08 19.52 -0.13
C THR A 133 9.37 19.41 -1.48
N ARG A 134 9.96 19.95 -2.56
CA ARG A 134 9.42 19.82 -3.92
C ARG A 134 9.43 18.37 -4.37
N GLN A 135 10.54 17.66 -4.22
CA GLN A 135 10.67 16.25 -4.58
C GLN A 135 9.68 15.38 -3.83
N TYR A 136 9.54 15.57 -2.52
CA TYR A 136 8.58 14.84 -1.70
C TYR A 136 7.14 15.06 -2.21
N LYS A 137 6.75 16.31 -2.47
CA LYS A 137 5.42 16.63 -3.00
C LYS A 137 5.19 16.01 -4.39
N THR A 138 6.18 16.08 -5.28
CA THR A 138 6.10 15.45 -6.61
C THR A 138 5.89 13.95 -6.48
N MET A 139 6.70 13.27 -5.67
CA MET A 139 6.59 11.83 -5.43
C MET A 139 5.24 11.47 -4.79
N GLN A 140 4.77 12.26 -3.83
CA GLN A 140 3.47 12.08 -3.20
C GLN A 140 2.34 12.17 -4.22
N THR A 141 2.34 13.21 -5.07
CA THR A 141 1.31 13.38 -6.10
C THR A 141 1.35 12.27 -7.15
N ASP A 142 2.54 11.86 -7.61
CA ASP A 142 2.70 10.77 -8.58
C ASP A 142 2.17 9.44 -8.00
N MET A 143 2.52 9.14 -6.75
CA MET A 143 2.00 7.95 -6.07
C MET A 143 0.49 8.01 -5.90
N THR A 144 -0.09 9.14 -5.49
CA THR A 144 -1.54 9.30 -5.37
C THR A 144 -2.24 9.09 -6.72
N VAL A 145 -1.68 9.63 -7.81
CA VAL A 145 -2.21 9.43 -9.16
C VAL A 145 -2.14 7.95 -9.57
N LYS A 146 -1.01 7.27 -9.31
CA LYS A 146 -0.86 5.84 -9.59
C LYS A 146 -1.85 4.98 -8.82
N VAL A 147 -2.01 5.22 -7.51
CA VAL A 147 -2.98 4.51 -6.67
C VAL A 147 -4.40 4.72 -7.20
N LYS A 148 -4.75 5.95 -7.58
CA LYS A 148 -6.07 6.25 -8.15
C LYS A 148 -6.29 5.49 -9.48
N LYS A 149 -5.34 5.57 -10.42
CA LYS A 149 -5.42 4.87 -11.71
C LYS A 149 -5.61 3.36 -11.54
N LEU A 150 -4.79 2.74 -10.70
CA LEU A 150 -4.90 1.31 -10.39
C LEU A 150 -6.23 0.97 -9.70
N GLY A 151 -6.72 1.85 -8.83
CA GLY A 151 -8.04 1.73 -8.22
C GLY A 151 -9.17 1.74 -9.25
N ASP A 152 -9.14 2.70 -10.17
CA ASP A 152 -10.11 2.86 -11.25
C ASP A 152 -10.08 1.65 -12.21
N GLU A 153 -8.89 1.17 -12.60
CA GLU A 153 -8.71 -0.03 -13.42
C GLU A 153 -9.24 -1.29 -12.71
N ALA A 154 -8.99 -1.43 -11.41
CA ALA A 154 -9.49 -2.57 -10.64
C ALA A 154 -11.02 -2.56 -10.49
N ILE A 155 -11.66 -1.38 -10.50
CA ILE A 155 -13.13 -1.28 -10.53
C ILE A 155 -13.64 -1.70 -11.91
N LEU A 156 -13.09 -1.11 -12.98
CA LEU A 156 -13.47 -1.41 -14.36
C LEU A 156 -13.37 -2.91 -14.68
N LEU A 157 -12.25 -3.55 -14.32
CA LEU A 157 -12.05 -4.97 -14.56
C LEU A 157 -13.04 -5.84 -13.78
N ARG A 158 -13.42 -5.44 -12.56
CA ARG A 158 -14.45 -6.15 -11.78
C ARG A 158 -15.83 -6.02 -12.43
N GLU A 159 -16.17 -4.85 -12.95
CA GLU A 159 -17.42 -4.62 -13.67
C GLU A 159 -17.49 -5.46 -14.95
N GLN A 160 -16.43 -5.46 -15.75
CA GLN A 160 -16.33 -6.28 -16.97
C GLN A 160 -16.43 -7.78 -16.66
N LEU A 161 -15.78 -8.24 -15.58
CA LEU A 161 -15.88 -9.62 -15.14
C LEU A 161 -17.31 -9.97 -14.71
N ALA A 162 -17.96 -9.09 -13.94
CA ALA A 162 -19.34 -9.31 -13.51
C ALA A 162 -20.31 -9.37 -14.70
N GLN A 163 -20.15 -8.47 -15.68
CA GLN A 163 -20.94 -8.46 -16.90
C GLN A 163 -20.75 -9.75 -17.71
N CYS A 164 -19.49 -10.13 -18.00
CA CYS A 164 -19.18 -11.35 -18.75
C CYS A 164 -19.71 -12.61 -18.06
N GLN A 165 -19.65 -12.65 -16.73
CA GLN A 165 -20.24 -13.76 -15.97
C GLN A 165 -21.76 -13.82 -16.09
N GLU A 166 -22.45 -12.68 -16.12
CA GLU A 166 -23.90 -12.68 -16.28
C GLU A 166 -24.32 -13.06 -17.70
N GLU A 167 -23.64 -12.52 -18.70
CA GLU A 167 -23.82 -12.92 -20.10
C GLU A 167 -23.63 -14.44 -20.25
N LEU A 168 -22.55 -15.00 -19.69
CA LEU A 168 -22.31 -16.44 -19.71
C LEU A 168 -23.42 -17.23 -18.99
N ARG A 169 -23.93 -16.74 -17.85
CA ARG A 169 -25.03 -17.40 -17.13
C ARG A 169 -26.32 -17.37 -17.93
N THR A 170 -26.64 -16.26 -18.57
CA THR A 170 -27.85 -16.11 -19.39
C THR A 170 -27.80 -17.01 -20.63
N GLU A 171 -26.66 -17.05 -21.33
CA GLU A 171 -26.44 -17.95 -22.47
C GLU A 171 -26.54 -19.43 -22.06
N ARG A 172 -25.94 -19.83 -20.94
CA ARG A 172 -26.07 -21.20 -20.44
C ARG A 172 -27.51 -21.58 -20.15
N ARG A 173 -28.27 -20.71 -19.47
CA ARG A 173 -29.70 -20.94 -19.19
C ARG A 173 -30.50 -21.07 -20.49
N ALA A 174 -30.26 -20.19 -21.46
CA ALA A 174 -30.94 -20.24 -22.75
C ALA A 174 -30.63 -21.54 -23.51
N HIS A 175 -29.36 -21.97 -23.51
CA HIS A 175 -28.95 -23.23 -24.11
C HIS A 175 -29.58 -24.44 -23.40
N GLU A 176 -29.62 -24.45 -22.06
CA GLU A 176 -30.26 -25.52 -21.28
C GLU A 176 -31.77 -25.60 -21.57
N GLN A 177 -32.46 -24.46 -21.66
CA GLN A 177 -33.88 -24.41 -22.03
C GLN A 177 -34.12 -24.96 -23.43
N LEU A 178 -33.33 -24.49 -24.42
CA LEU A 178 -33.44 -24.98 -25.79
C LEU A 178 -33.17 -26.49 -25.87
N GLN A 179 -32.20 -26.99 -25.11
CA GLN A 179 -31.90 -28.42 -25.05
C GLN A 179 -33.10 -29.21 -24.49
N GLN A 180 -33.72 -28.73 -23.41
CA GLN A 180 -34.91 -29.35 -22.83
C GLN A 180 -36.10 -29.36 -23.81
N GLU A 181 -36.32 -28.28 -24.55
CA GLU A 181 -37.37 -28.22 -25.57
C GLU A 181 -37.13 -29.22 -26.70
N LYS A 182 -35.88 -29.35 -27.15
CA LYS A 182 -35.49 -30.33 -28.17
C LYS A 182 -35.67 -31.76 -27.67
N ASP A 183 -35.25 -32.06 -26.44
CA ASP A 183 -35.40 -33.39 -25.84
C ASP A 183 -36.88 -33.75 -25.62
N ALA A 184 -37.71 -32.77 -25.21
CA ALA A 184 -39.16 -32.95 -25.12
C ALA A 184 -39.81 -33.24 -26.48
N THR A 185 -39.37 -32.55 -27.54
CA THR A 185 -39.85 -32.78 -28.91
C THR A 185 -39.45 -34.17 -29.41
N ILE A 186 -38.20 -34.60 -29.12
CA ILE A 186 -37.73 -35.94 -29.46
C ILE A 186 -38.59 -37.00 -28.76
N ALA A 187 -38.84 -36.84 -27.46
CA ALA A 187 -39.67 -37.76 -26.70
C ALA A 187 -41.12 -37.85 -27.22
N ASP A 188 -41.74 -36.71 -27.57
CA ASP A 188 -43.08 -36.68 -28.17
C ASP A 188 -43.12 -37.43 -29.51
N LEU A 189 -42.11 -37.22 -30.37
CA LEU A 189 -42.03 -37.92 -31.66
C LEU A 189 -41.78 -39.41 -31.49
N GLN A 190 -40.94 -39.82 -30.54
CA GLN A 190 -40.72 -41.23 -30.20
C GLN A 190 -42.02 -41.89 -29.73
N ASN A 191 -42.75 -41.27 -28.80
CA ASN A 191 -44.04 -41.78 -28.34
C ASN A 191 -45.06 -41.93 -29.48
N LYS A 192 -45.09 -40.99 -30.43
CA LYS A 192 -45.95 -41.08 -31.62
C LYS A 192 -45.58 -42.25 -32.52
N LEU A 193 -44.28 -42.47 -32.74
CA LEU A 193 -43.80 -43.61 -33.50
C LEU A 193 -44.16 -44.93 -32.82
N ASP A 194 -43.92 -45.04 -31.52
CA ASP A 194 -44.23 -46.25 -30.74
C ASP A 194 -45.75 -46.55 -30.78
N ASN A 195 -46.60 -45.53 -30.59
CA ASN A 195 -48.05 -45.68 -30.69
C ASN A 195 -48.46 -46.16 -32.09
N MET A 196 -47.94 -45.53 -33.14
CA MET A 196 -48.23 -45.95 -34.52
C MET A 196 -47.75 -47.39 -34.80
N GLU A 197 -46.58 -47.77 -34.28
CA GLU A 197 -46.04 -49.12 -34.40
C GLU A 197 -46.97 -50.14 -33.74
N THR A 198 -47.43 -49.86 -32.51
CA THR A 198 -48.39 -50.74 -31.81
C THR A 198 -49.75 -50.83 -32.51
N ASP A 199 -50.23 -49.74 -33.10
CA ASP A 199 -51.48 -49.73 -33.87
C ASP A 199 -51.36 -50.59 -35.14
N TYR A 200 -50.22 -50.49 -35.85
CA TYR A 200 -49.96 -51.33 -37.02
C TYR A 200 -49.79 -52.80 -36.65
N GLU A 201 -49.05 -53.09 -35.57
CA GLU A 201 -48.90 -54.45 -35.07
C GLU A 201 -50.26 -55.06 -34.72
N LYS A 202 -51.13 -54.30 -34.05
CA LYS A 202 -52.49 -54.74 -33.73
C LYS A 202 -53.32 -55.05 -34.97
N ILE A 203 -53.33 -54.15 -35.96
CA ILE A 203 -54.06 -54.39 -37.22
C ILE A 203 -53.55 -55.66 -37.91
N LEU A 204 -52.23 -55.87 -37.94
CA LEU A 204 -51.64 -57.07 -38.54
C LEU A 204 -52.07 -58.33 -37.79
N HIS A 205 -51.97 -58.36 -36.47
CA HIS A 205 -52.43 -59.51 -35.66
C HIS A 205 -53.93 -59.76 -35.84
N ASP A 206 -54.78 -58.74 -35.74
CA ASP A 206 -56.23 -58.86 -35.92
C ASP A 206 -56.57 -59.45 -37.31
N THR A 207 -55.85 -59.04 -38.37
CA THR A 207 -56.07 -59.58 -39.72
C THR A 207 -55.59 -61.03 -39.86
N LEU A 208 -54.44 -61.39 -39.29
CA LEU A 208 -53.91 -62.75 -39.33
C LEU A 208 -54.79 -63.71 -38.52
N ASP A 209 -55.28 -63.28 -37.35
CA ASP A 209 -56.20 -64.05 -36.51
C ASP A 209 -57.53 -64.27 -37.24
N SER A 210 -58.07 -63.24 -37.89
CA SER A 210 -59.28 -63.36 -38.71
C SER A 210 -59.11 -64.35 -39.86
N LEU A 211 -57.99 -64.28 -40.60
CA LEU A 211 -57.68 -65.22 -41.67
C LEU A 211 -57.53 -66.65 -41.16
N THR A 212 -56.87 -66.83 -40.01
CA THR A 212 -56.67 -68.14 -39.38
C THR A 212 -57.99 -68.73 -38.91
N SER A 213 -58.87 -67.93 -38.30
CA SER A 213 -60.24 -68.35 -37.93
C SER A 213 -61.03 -68.79 -39.16
N HIS A 214 -60.99 -68.01 -40.24
CA HIS A 214 -61.71 -68.35 -41.47
C HIS A 214 -61.18 -69.64 -42.13
N LEU A 215 -59.87 -69.89 -42.06
CA LEU A 215 -59.27 -71.15 -42.52
C LEU A 215 -59.68 -72.33 -41.64
N ALA A 216 -59.74 -72.14 -40.32
CA ALA A 216 -60.20 -73.17 -39.39
C ALA A 216 -61.68 -73.52 -39.62
N ASP A 217 -62.53 -72.52 -39.80
CA ASP A 217 -63.96 -72.70 -40.10
C ASP A 217 -64.16 -73.41 -41.45
N ALA A 218 -63.43 -72.98 -42.49
CA ALA A 218 -63.48 -73.63 -43.80
C ALA A 218 -63.04 -75.09 -43.72
N ARG A 219 -61.95 -75.38 -42.99
CA ARG A 219 -61.48 -76.75 -42.76
C ARG A 219 -62.52 -77.60 -42.04
N LEU A 220 -63.13 -77.07 -40.97
CA LEU A 220 -64.17 -77.78 -40.22
C LEU A 220 -65.36 -78.12 -41.11
N ARG A 221 -65.84 -77.16 -41.92
CA ARG A 221 -66.94 -77.43 -42.87
C ARG A 221 -66.59 -78.51 -43.89
N TRP A 222 -65.36 -78.52 -44.41
CA TRP A 222 -64.91 -79.56 -45.35
C TRP A 222 -64.82 -80.93 -44.69
N GLU A 223 -64.36 -80.99 -43.44
CA GLU A 223 -64.35 -82.22 -42.65
C GLU A 223 -65.78 -82.72 -42.38
N ASP A 224 -66.70 -81.84 -41.99
CA ASP A 224 -68.12 -82.16 -41.79
C ASP A 224 -68.76 -82.67 -43.10
N GLU A 225 -68.64 -81.92 -44.20
CA GLU A 225 -69.15 -82.33 -45.53
C GLU A 225 -68.56 -83.69 -45.96
N SER A 226 -67.25 -83.90 -45.74
CA SER A 226 -66.59 -85.18 -46.01
C SER A 226 -67.17 -86.31 -45.16
N THR A 227 -67.38 -86.09 -43.86
CA THR A 227 -68.00 -87.11 -42.98
C THR A 227 -69.43 -87.45 -43.38
N VAL A 228 -70.23 -86.45 -43.78
CA VAL A 228 -71.59 -86.65 -44.30
C VAL A 228 -71.57 -87.50 -45.56
N VAL A 229 -70.73 -87.15 -46.54
CA VAL A 229 -70.58 -87.92 -47.78
C VAL A 229 -70.11 -89.34 -47.49
N HIS A 230 -69.11 -89.53 -46.64
CA HIS A 230 -68.63 -90.85 -46.23
C HIS A 230 -69.73 -91.68 -45.56
N GLN A 231 -70.57 -91.05 -44.74
CA GLN A 231 -71.71 -91.71 -44.09
C GLN A 231 -72.80 -92.11 -45.09
N GLU A 232 -73.16 -91.22 -46.03
CA GLU A 232 -74.12 -91.51 -47.11
C GLU A 232 -73.67 -92.71 -47.98
N TYR A 233 -72.39 -92.75 -48.38
CA TYR A 233 -71.86 -93.87 -49.15
C TYR A 233 -71.85 -95.18 -48.34
N LYS A 234 -71.56 -95.11 -47.04
CA LYS A 234 -71.59 -96.27 -46.14
C LYS A 234 -73.01 -96.84 -46.03
N GLU A 235 -74.02 -95.97 -45.90
CA GLU A 235 -75.43 -96.36 -45.88
C GLU A 235 -75.84 -96.99 -47.22
N LEU A 236 -75.49 -96.36 -48.34
CA LEU A 236 -75.79 -96.89 -49.68
C LEU A 236 -75.16 -98.27 -49.92
N LEU A 237 -73.90 -98.48 -49.54
CA LEU A 237 -73.25 -99.80 -49.64
C LEU A 237 -73.95 -100.86 -48.78
N SER A 238 -74.44 -100.46 -47.60
CA SER A 238 -75.21 -101.32 -46.71
C SER A 238 -76.54 -101.73 -47.35
N ASP A 239 -77.22 -100.81 -48.06
CA ASP A 239 -78.45 -101.11 -48.82
C ASP A 239 -78.22 -102.14 -49.95
N PHE A 240 -76.99 -102.19 -50.51
CA PHE A 240 -76.59 -103.21 -51.49
C PHE A 240 -76.06 -104.51 -50.86
N GLY A 241 -76.03 -104.63 -49.53
CA GLY A 241 -75.58 -105.84 -48.81
C GLY A 241 -74.06 -106.02 -48.75
N LEU A 242 -73.28 -104.96 -49.02
CA LEU A 242 -71.82 -104.96 -48.97
C LEU A 242 -71.35 -104.22 -47.70
N ASN A 243 -70.64 -104.91 -46.80
CA ASN A 243 -70.07 -104.29 -45.61
C ASN A 243 -68.80 -103.51 -45.96
N SER A 244 -68.76 -102.24 -45.56
CA SER A 244 -67.63 -101.32 -45.81
C SER A 244 -66.35 -101.62 -45.01
N LEU A 245 -66.31 -102.70 -44.22
CA LEU A 245 -65.15 -103.15 -43.45
C LEU A 245 -64.48 -104.40 -44.06
N ASP A 246 -65.09 -104.99 -45.09
CA ASP A 246 -64.60 -106.20 -45.76
C ASP A 246 -63.83 -105.90 -47.08
N ILE A 247 -63.56 -104.62 -47.37
CA ILE A 247 -62.73 -104.10 -48.49
C ILE A 247 -61.65 -103.20 -47.90
#